data_AF-A0A2V6ZPK5-F1
#
_entry.id   AF-A0A2V6ZPK5-F1
#
_cell.length_a   1.000
_cell.length_b   1.000
_cell.length_c   1.000
_cell.angle_alpha   90.00
_cell.angle_beta   90.00
_cell.angle_gamma   90.00
#
_symmetry.space_group_name_H-M   'P 1'
#
loop_
_entity.id
_entity.type
_entity.pdbx_description
1 polymer ?
#
loop_
_entity_poly.entity_id
_entity_poly.type
_entity_poly.pdbx_seq_one_letter_code
_entity_poly.pdbx_strand_id
1 'polypeptide(L)'
;RHARAGPAQVFSEFVATFGLLAVISGCARLRSSAVPFAVAAYITAAYWFTASTSFANPAVTLARSATDTFAGIRPADAPAFIVAQLLGAVSATALFCWLTPRSA
;
A
#
# COMPACT_ATOMS: atom_id res chain seq x y z
N ARG A 1 -20.05 8.97 12.70
CA ARG A 1 -19.03 8.71 11.67
C ARG A 1 -17.81 9.58 12.00
N HIS A 2 -16.69 9.02 12.46
CA HIS A 2 -15.48 9.81 12.73
C HIS A 2 -14.86 10.26 11.40
N ALA A 3 -14.55 11.54 11.25
CA ALA A 3 -13.77 12.05 10.13
C ALA A 3 -12.32 11.59 10.26
N ARG A 4 -12.08 10.30 10.00
CA ARG A 4 -10.78 9.77 9.61
C ARG A 4 -10.62 10.09 8.12
N ALA A 5 -10.49 11.36 7.80
CA ALA A 5 -10.26 11.85 6.44
C ALA A 5 -9.30 13.03 6.57
N GLY A 6 -8.06 12.84 6.11
CA GLY A 6 -7.04 13.87 6.19
C GLY A 6 -5.83 13.54 5.32
N PRO A 7 -5.03 14.54 4.93
CA PRO A 7 -3.87 14.37 4.06
C PRO A 7 -2.89 13.30 4.56
N ALA A 8 -2.75 13.16 5.89
CA ALA A 8 -1.89 12.16 6.51
C ALA A 8 -2.32 10.71 6.19
N GLN A 9 -3.61 10.43 6.06
CA GLN A 9 -4.09 9.07 5.76
C GLN A 9 -3.87 8.71 4.29
N VAL A 10 -4.17 9.66 3.41
CA VAL A 10 -3.91 9.52 1.97
C VAL A 10 -2.41 9.33 1.73
N PHE A 11 -1.57 10.15 2.35
CA PHE A 11 -0.12 10.00 2.27
C PHE A 11 0.36 8.67 2.86
N SER A 12 -0.24 8.18 3.94
CA SER A 12 0.15 6.90 4.53
C SER A 12 -0.17 5.70 3.62
N GLU A 13 -1.20 5.77 2.77
CA GLU A 13 -1.46 4.76 1.74
C GLU A 13 -0.43 4.76 0.62
N PHE A 14 0.06 5.94 0.25
CA PHE A 14 1.19 6.05 -0.69
C PHE A 14 2.42 5.34 -0.10
N VAL A 15 2.78 5.65 1.16
CA VAL A 15 3.94 5.04 1.84
C VAL A 15 3.77 3.53 1.98
N ALA A 16 2.58 3.08 2.38
CA ALA A 16 2.25 1.66 2.51
C ALA A 16 2.39 0.91 1.18
N THR A 17 1.82 1.44 0.11
CA THR A 17 1.84 0.77 -1.20
C THR A 17 3.24 0.79 -1.80
N PHE A 18 3.95 1.91 -1.66
CA PHE A 18 5.34 2.04 -2.10
C PHE A 18 6.24 1.00 -1.43
N GLY A 19 6.21 0.92 -0.10
CA GLY A 19 7.07 -0.01 0.62
C GLY A 19 6.69 -1.46 0.39
N LEU A 20 5.40 -1.77 0.21
CA LEU A 20 4.94 -3.12 -0.14
C LEU A 20 5.55 -3.58 -1.48
N LEU A 21 5.45 -2.75 -2.53
CA LEU A 21 6.03 -3.10 -3.83
C LEU A 21 7.56 -3.11 -3.81
N ALA A 22 8.20 -2.27 -2.98
CA ALA A 22 9.64 -2.32 -2.76
C ALA A 22 10.07 -3.66 -2.13
N VAL A 23 9.35 -4.13 -1.10
CA VAL A 23 9.59 -5.43 -0.46
C VAL A 23 9.38 -6.56 -1.45
N ILE A 24 8.28 -6.55 -2.21
CA ILE A 24 8.01 -7.58 -3.23
C ILE A 24 9.13 -7.61 -4.27
N SER A 25 9.51 -6.45 -4.84
CA SER A 25 10.51 -6.38 -5.90
C SER A 25 11.90 -6.80 -5.41
N GLY A 26 12.31 -6.33 -4.22
CA GLY A 26 13.58 -6.71 -3.60
C GLY A 26 13.66 -8.19 -3.27
N CYS A 27 12.63 -8.74 -2.62
CA CYS A 27 12.58 -10.15 -2.27
C CYS A 27 12.46 -11.05 -3.50
N ALA A 28 11.64 -10.69 -4.50
CA ALA A 28 11.51 -11.47 -5.73
C ALA A 28 12.84 -11.60 -6.48
N ARG A 29 13.69 -10.56 -6.44
CA ARG A 29 15.01 -10.57 -7.09
C ARG A 29 16.06 -11.35 -6.30
N LEU A 30 16.09 -11.22 -4.97
CA LEU A 30 17.15 -11.82 -4.14
C LEU A 30 16.81 -13.23 -3.63
N ARG A 31 15.55 -13.46 -3.24
CA ARG A 31 15.08 -14.70 -2.64
C ARG A 31 13.56 -14.83 -2.78
N SER A 32 13.10 -15.21 -3.97
CA SER A 32 11.68 -15.25 -4.32
C SER A 32 10.81 -16.09 -3.37
N SER A 33 11.36 -17.14 -2.77
CA SER A 33 10.66 -17.96 -1.77
C SER A 33 10.32 -17.22 -0.47
N ALA A 34 10.99 -16.11 -0.17
CA ALA A 34 10.72 -15.29 1.02
C ALA A 34 9.63 -14.23 0.80
N VAL A 35 9.17 -14.00 -0.44
CA VAL A 35 8.17 -12.97 -0.78
C VAL A 35 6.90 -13.09 0.08
N PRO A 36 6.26 -14.27 0.26
CA PRO A 36 5.04 -14.36 1.04
C PRO A 36 5.22 -13.92 2.50
N PHE A 37 6.32 -14.35 3.13
CA PHE A 37 6.65 -13.96 4.50
C PHE A 37 6.95 -12.47 4.61
N ALA A 38 7.74 -11.92 3.68
CA ALA A 38 8.11 -10.51 3.67
C ALA A 38 6.89 -9.60 3.45
N VAL A 39 5.97 -9.99 2.57
CA VAL A 39 4.69 -9.29 2.35
C VAL A 39 3.86 -9.29 3.62
N ALA A 40 3.68 -10.45 4.27
CA ALA A 40 2.91 -10.55 5.51
C ALA A 40 3.53 -9.69 6.64
N ALA A 41 4.85 -9.74 6.79
CA ALA A 41 5.58 -8.94 7.78
C ALA A 41 5.43 -7.44 7.49
N TYR A 42 5.53 -7.03 6.23
CA TYR A 42 5.39 -5.62 5.85
C TYR A 42 3.98 -5.09 6.09
N ILE A 43 2.93 -5.82 5.67
CA ILE A 43 1.54 -5.41 5.92
C ILE A 43 1.26 -5.34 7.43
N THR A 44 1.76 -6.32 8.20
CA THR A 44 1.63 -6.31 9.67
C THR A 44 2.30 -5.07 10.26
N ALA A 45 3.53 -4.75 9.84
CA ALA A 45 4.20 -3.54 10.30
C ALA A 45 3.45 -2.27 9.88
N ALA A 46 3.00 -2.19 8.62
CA ALA A 46 2.29 -1.05 8.05
C ALA A 46 0.99 -0.77 8.80
N TYR A 47 0.29 -1.81 9.26
CA TYR A 47 -0.87 -1.65 10.13
C TYR A 47 -0.57 -0.83 11.40
N TRP A 48 0.64 -0.97 11.95
CA TRP A 48 1.08 -0.27 13.16
C TRP A 48 1.72 1.10 12.90
N PHE A 49 2.53 1.25 11.83
CA PHE A 49 3.26 2.50 11.60
C PHE A 49 2.52 3.50 10.69
N THR A 50 1.48 3.08 9.97
CA THR A 50 0.72 3.98 9.09
C THR A 50 -0.51 4.57 9.78
N ALA A 51 -0.85 5.81 9.44
CA ALA A 51 -2.01 6.49 9.99
C ALA A 51 -3.36 5.90 9.50
N SER A 52 -3.38 5.22 8.35
CA SER A 52 -4.58 4.66 7.71
C SER A 52 -4.90 3.21 8.09
N THR A 53 -4.05 2.54 8.87
CA THR A 53 -4.07 1.06 9.05
C THR A 53 -3.74 0.25 7.78
N SER A 54 -3.17 0.91 6.76
CA SER A 54 -2.61 0.34 5.52
C SER A 54 -3.53 -0.60 4.73
N PHE A 55 -4.33 -0.05 3.82
CA PHE A 55 -5.03 -0.87 2.83
C PHE A 55 -4.09 -1.35 1.72
N ALA A 56 -3.26 -0.44 1.20
CA ALA A 56 -2.24 -0.69 0.16
C ALA A 56 -2.77 -1.48 -1.07
N ASN A 57 -4.08 -1.44 -1.30
CA ASN A 57 -4.77 -2.30 -2.26
C ASN A 57 -6.14 -1.69 -2.62
N PRO A 58 -6.34 -1.28 -3.89
CA PRO A 58 -7.60 -0.68 -4.34
C PRO A 58 -8.82 -1.57 -4.15
N ALA A 59 -8.69 -2.89 -4.34
CA ALA A 59 -9.79 -3.84 -4.17
C ALA A 59 -10.22 -3.93 -2.70
N VAL A 60 -9.25 -3.92 -1.77
CA VAL A 60 -9.55 -3.88 -0.33
C VAL A 60 -10.21 -2.56 0.03
N THR A 61 -9.72 -1.42 -0.47
CA THR A 61 -10.32 -0.10 -0.23
C THR A 61 -11.80 -0.05 -0.69
N LEU A 62 -12.12 -0.63 -1.85
CA LEU A 62 -13.50 -0.74 -2.34
C LEU A 62 -14.36 -1.67 -1.47
N ALA A 63 -13.83 -2.85 -1.10
CA ALA A 63 -14.56 -3.77 -0.24
C ALA A 63 -14.86 -3.13 1.13
N ARG A 64 -13.91 -2.37 1.69
CA ARG A 64 -14.06 -1.70 2.98
C ARG A 64 -14.96 -0.47 2.91
N SER A 65 -15.09 0.18 1.76
CA SER A 65 -16.04 1.27 1.57
C SER A 65 -17.50 0.80 1.47
N ALA A 66 -17.71 -0.47 1.10
CA ALA A 66 -19.02 -1.12 1.06
C ALA A 66 -19.49 -1.66 2.43
N THR A 67 -18.66 -1.58 3.49
CA THR A 67 -18.97 -2.13 4.82
C THR A 67 -18.90 -1.07 5.93
N ASP A 68 -19.95 -0.95 6.77
CA ASP A 68 -19.96 -0.05 7.93
C ASP A 68 -19.28 -0.73 9.16
N THR A 69 -17.96 -0.99 9.10
CA THR A 69 -17.17 -1.54 10.22
C THR A 69 -16.14 -0.54 10.77
N PHE A 70 -15.50 -0.83 11.92
CA PHE A 70 -14.51 0.06 12.59
C PHE A 70 -13.31 0.47 11.72
N ALA A 71 -12.99 -0.31 10.69
CA ALA A 71 -11.97 0.03 9.69
C ALA A 71 -12.57 0.18 8.27
N GLY A 72 -13.85 0.55 8.18
CA GLY A 72 -14.50 0.98 6.95
C GLY A 72 -14.13 2.42 6.60
N ILE A 73 -14.00 2.70 5.30
CA ILE A 73 -13.74 4.03 4.74
C ILE A 73 -15.06 4.63 4.26
N ARG A 74 -15.25 5.95 4.38
CA ARG A 74 -16.40 6.59 3.73
C ARG A 74 -16.25 6.44 2.22
N PRO A 75 -17.27 6.02 1.45
CA PRO A 75 -17.17 5.86 0.01
C PRO A 75 -16.58 7.08 -0.74
N ALA A 76 -16.83 8.29 -0.23
CA ALA A 76 -16.28 9.54 -0.76
C ALA A 76 -14.74 9.67 -0.64
N ASP A 77 -14.11 9.01 0.34
CA ASP A 77 -12.66 9.08 0.58
C ASP A 77 -11.90 7.98 -0.18
N ALA A 78 -12.60 6.94 -0.66
CA ALA A 78 -12.00 5.81 -1.38
C ALA A 78 -11.22 6.23 -2.64
N PRO A 79 -11.69 7.16 -3.49
CA PRO A 79 -10.91 7.60 -4.65
C PRO A 79 -9.55 8.18 -4.29
N ALA A 80 -9.45 8.97 -3.20
CA ALA A 80 -8.18 9.58 -2.78
C ALA A 80 -7.17 8.51 -2.33
N PHE A 81 -7.64 7.48 -1.62
CA PHE A 81 -6.82 6.34 -1.21
C PHE A 81 -6.32 5.55 -2.42
N ILE A 82 -7.20 5.25 -3.38
CA ILE A 82 -6.84 4.53 -4.62
C ILE A 82 -5.78 5.32 -5.40
N VAL A 83 -5.95 6.63 -5.56
CA VAL A 83 -4.96 7.47 -6.24
C VAL A 83 -3.61 7.42 -5.53
N ALA A 84 -3.58 7.54 -4.20
CA ALA A 84 -2.35 7.44 -3.43
C ALA A 84 -1.66 6.07 -3.57
N GLN A 85 -2.44 4.98 -3.57
CA GLN A 85 -1.94 3.62 -3.78
C GLN A 85 -1.33 3.47 -5.18
N LEU A 86 -2.02 3.94 -6.22
CA LEU A 86 -1.50 3.92 -7.60
C LEU A 86 -0.21 4.72 -7.75
N LEU A 87 -0.15 5.92 -7.14
CA LEU A 87 1.07 6.73 -7.13
C LEU A 87 2.21 6.00 -6.40
N GLY A 88 1.95 5.40 -5.24
CA GLY A 88 2.94 4.64 -4.48
C GLY A 88 3.47 3.44 -5.27
N ALA A 89 2.57 2.72 -5.95
CA ALA A 89 2.91 1.61 -6.82
C ALA A 89 3.81 2.04 -7.99
N VAL A 90 3.40 3.07 -8.73
CA VAL A 90 4.18 3.61 -9.87
C VAL A 90 5.55 4.09 -9.41
N SER A 91 5.63 4.83 -8.29
CA SER A 91 6.89 5.32 -7.74
C SER A 91 7.83 4.17 -7.34
N ALA A 92 7.32 3.13 -6.68
CA ALA A 92 8.13 1.97 -6.30
C ALA A 92 8.61 1.20 -7.52
N THR A 93 7.74 0.93 -8.49
CA THR A 93 8.11 0.24 -9.72
C THR A 93 9.15 1.04 -10.50
N ALA A 94 8.96 2.35 -10.70
CA ALA A 94 9.92 3.20 -11.39
C ALA A 94 11.30 3.20 -10.69
N LEU A 95 11.32 3.34 -9.36
CA LEU A 95 12.56 3.30 -8.58
C LEU A 95 13.28 1.96 -8.73
N PHE A 96 12.57 0.84 -8.61
CA PHE A 96 13.19 -0.47 -8.71
C PHE A 96 13.61 -0.80 -10.14
N CYS A 97 12.87 -0.39 -11.17
CA CYS A 97 13.32 -0.49 -12.55
C CYS A 97 14.62 0.28 -12.78
N TRP A 98 14.78 1.45 -12.17
CA TRP A 98 16.01 2.25 -12.26
C TRP A 98 17.17 1.65 -11.45
N LEU A 99 16.93 1.23 -10.21
CA LEU A 99 17.96 0.59 -9.35
C LEU A 99 18.39 -0.78 -9.85
N THR A 100 17.49 -1.46 -10.56
CA THR A 100 17.68 -2.83 -11.02
C THR A 100 17.44 -2.95 -12.53
N PRO A 101 18.23 -2.26 -13.39
CA PRO A 101 18.08 -2.40 -14.82
C PRO A 101 18.24 -3.88 -15.18
N ARG A 102 17.31 -4.41 -15.99
CA ARG A 102 17.54 -5.71 -16.62
C ARG A 102 18.73 -5.50 -17.56
N SER A 103 19.89 -6.05 -17.23
CA SER A 103 20.99 -6.17 -18.19
C SER A 103 20.43 -6.94 -19.39
N ALA A 104 20.39 -6.28 -20.54
CA ALA A 104 19.99 -6.87 -21.81
C ALA A 104 20.95 -8.00 -22.22
#